data_AF-A0A543J574-F1
#
_entry.id   AF-A0A543J574-F1
#
_cell.length_a   1.000
_cell.length_b   1.000
_cell.length_c   1.000
_cell.angle_alpha   90.00
_cell.angle_beta   90.00
_cell.angle_gamma   90.00
#
_symmetry.space_group_name_H-M   'P 1'
#
loop_
_entity.id
_entity.type
_entity.pdbx_description
1 polymer ?
#
loop_
_entity_poly.entity_id
_entity_poly.type
_entity_poly.pdbx_seq_one_letter_code
_entity_poly.pdbx_strand_id
1 'polypeptide(L)'
;MSAPEIEASRSAAAASTPGRPRQLKALVAVSFAAVVLIWGSTWIAIKLAITDMPPLTASGLRFVVAGPAFIAACVALRKPLRYPRGMGWFFVFMVGCYFTVPFFLFNYGELYVSSGLASICVSSVSILMIVFSVPILRTRITTTQAAAVLVAFAALGTLIVHSQGVAVTNVIGVAALLGAAVIHALAYIMIKKHGGKMPALTLNTLPMAVGGVLLTGLGLLVERPGAEAFTARSIGATIYLGIVASAIGFAVYFWLLQRMDTVLVSFAFVLFPIIAQFLAVVIEGASFGWVDLLLTLVILGAFGVTQWNQRKVLPPPATPAVVPAVDEDGRPSEAALAEVYRHVLARYPSEACGFVRASGVTDCANAIEDRPEVYDRESRTGYAFGVADLRELEDSFDGDDPVRVIYHSHPDAGAYFSDEDHRFAVYEGTPVYPVRHLVVDTSRDEVLGSRLFDFDAALGRYTAIATFGAPREKTVPPHVTQE
;
A
#
# COMPACT_ATOMS: atom_id res chain seq x y z
N MET A 1 -47.42 20.24 20.60
CA MET A 1 -46.86 20.66 19.30
C MET A 1 -47.66 19.98 18.22
N SER A 2 -48.30 20.76 17.36
CA SER A 2 -49.14 20.26 16.27
C SER A 2 -48.29 19.73 15.11
N ALA A 3 -48.82 18.76 14.37
CA ALA A 3 -48.19 18.09 13.23
C ALA A 3 -47.39 18.96 12.22
N PRO A 4 -47.73 20.26 11.96
CA PRO A 4 -46.95 21.09 11.04
C PRO A 4 -45.55 21.49 11.56
N GLU A 5 -45.34 21.54 12.87
CA GLU A 5 -44.03 21.91 13.46
C GLU A 5 -43.00 20.77 13.41
N ILE A 6 -43.48 19.53 13.34
CA ILE A 6 -42.64 18.34 13.23
C ILE A 6 -42.08 18.20 11.81
N GLU A 7 -42.82 18.63 10.79
CA GLU A 7 -42.36 18.66 9.39
C GLU A 7 -41.29 19.72 9.14
N ALA A 8 -41.42 20.91 9.76
CA ALA A 8 -40.39 21.96 9.67
C ALA A 8 -39.07 21.54 10.35
N SER A 9 -39.15 20.80 11.47
CA SER A 9 -37.98 20.22 12.16
C SER A 9 -37.35 19.05 11.39
N ARG A 10 -38.15 18.27 10.64
CA ARG A 10 -37.66 17.18 9.78
C ARG A 10 -36.95 17.68 8.52
N SER A 11 -37.33 18.85 8.00
CA SER A 11 -36.64 19.49 6.87
C SER A 11 -35.28 20.07 7.26
N ALA A 12 -35.10 20.55 8.50
CA ALA A 12 -33.82 21.11 8.98
C ALA A 12 -32.79 20.05 9.41
N ALA A 13 -33.23 18.86 9.84
CA ALA A 13 -32.34 17.74 10.20
C ALA A 13 -31.87 16.91 8.99
N ALA A 14 -32.42 17.18 7.79
CA ALA A 14 -31.97 16.62 6.52
C ALA A 14 -30.71 17.30 5.94
N ALA A 15 -29.97 18.05 6.76
CA ALA A 15 -28.58 18.41 6.47
C ALA A 15 -27.67 17.21 6.82
N SER A 16 -27.87 16.10 6.10
CA SER A 16 -26.83 15.09 5.91
C SER A 16 -25.51 15.79 5.60
N THR A 17 -24.38 15.38 6.19
CA THR A 17 -23.08 15.85 5.72
C THR A 17 -22.73 15.05 4.46
N PRO A 18 -22.98 15.53 3.23
CA PRO A 18 -22.93 14.69 2.02
C PRO A 18 -21.50 14.58 1.45
N GLY A 19 -20.48 14.83 2.28
CA GLY A 19 -19.12 15.14 1.82
C GLY A 19 -18.12 13.99 1.92
N ARG A 20 -18.16 13.15 2.95
CA ARG A 20 -17.03 12.27 3.32
C ARG A 20 -16.60 11.24 2.24
N PRO A 21 -17.52 10.50 1.59
CA PRO A 21 -17.14 9.49 0.59
C PRO A 21 -16.62 10.12 -0.72
N ARG A 22 -17.23 11.24 -1.14
CA ARG A 22 -16.77 12.00 -2.33
C ARG A 22 -15.44 12.70 -2.06
N GLN A 23 -15.26 13.27 -0.88
CA GLN A 23 -14.01 13.92 -0.47
C GLN A 23 -12.85 12.93 -0.39
N LEU A 24 -13.07 11.70 0.11
CA LEU A 24 -12.02 10.68 0.15
C LEU A 24 -11.66 10.19 -1.25
N LYS A 25 -12.64 9.93 -2.13
CA LYS A 25 -12.38 9.57 -3.55
C LYS A 25 -11.62 10.68 -4.27
N ALA A 26 -12.01 11.94 -4.07
CA ALA A 26 -11.30 13.09 -4.61
C ALA A 26 -9.87 13.20 -4.04
N LEU A 27 -9.69 13.01 -2.73
CA LEU A 27 -8.38 13.04 -2.09
C LEU A 27 -7.45 11.95 -2.62
N VAL A 28 -7.96 10.73 -2.83
CA VAL A 28 -7.21 9.62 -3.44
C VAL A 28 -6.81 9.96 -4.87
N ALA A 29 -7.73 10.47 -5.68
CA ALA A 29 -7.46 10.86 -7.06
C ALA A 29 -6.42 12.01 -7.13
N VAL A 30 -6.57 13.04 -6.29
CA VAL A 30 -5.62 14.16 -6.18
C VAL A 30 -4.26 13.67 -5.71
N SER A 31 -4.22 12.77 -4.72
CA SER A 31 -2.97 12.20 -4.22
C SER A 31 -2.26 11.36 -5.28
N PHE A 32 -2.99 10.56 -6.05
CA PHE A 32 -2.43 9.79 -7.17
C PHE A 32 -1.89 10.72 -8.26
N ALA A 33 -2.67 11.74 -8.66
CA ALA A 33 -2.22 12.76 -9.60
C ALA A 33 -0.98 13.51 -9.09
N ALA A 34 -0.94 13.84 -7.79
CA ALA A 34 0.21 14.48 -7.16
C ALA A 34 1.45 13.59 -7.25
N VAL A 35 1.35 12.28 -6.97
CA VAL A 35 2.49 11.36 -7.13
C VAL A 35 2.98 11.32 -8.59
N VAL A 36 2.06 11.21 -9.55
CA VAL A 36 2.41 11.20 -10.99
C VAL A 36 3.12 12.49 -11.40
N LEU A 37 2.63 13.65 -10.95
CA LEU A 37 3.22 14.95 -11.24
C LEU A 37 4.56 15.17 -10.55
N ILE A 38 4.65 14.82 -9.26
CA ILE A 38 5.86 14.95 -8.46
C ILE A 38 6.96 14.06 -9.06
N TRP A 39 6.68 12.78 -9.29
CA TRP A 39 7.66 11.85 -9.86
C TRP A 39 7.96 12.14 -11.33
N GLY A 40 6.99 12.61 -12.11
CA GLY A 40 7.21 13.01 -13.49
C GLY A 40 8.12 14.23 -13.62
N SER A 41 7.99 15.19 -12.70
CA SER A 41 8.86 16.37 -12.65
C SER A 41 10.22 16.14 -12.01
N THR A 42 10.49 14.95 -11.45
CA THR A 42 11.82 14.67 -10.89
C THR A 42 12.92 14.69 -11.93
N TRP A 43 12.65 14.21 -13.13
CA TRP A 43 13.61 14.16 -14.23
C TRP A 43 14.07 15.57 -14.59
N ILE A 44 13.14 16.50 -14.83
CA ILE A 44 13.54 17.89 -15.11
C ILE A 44 14.27 18.53 -13.92
N ALA A 45 13.87 18.21 -12.68
CA ALA A 45 14.58 18.70 -11.50
C ALA A 45 16.01 18.12 -11.39
N ILE A 46 16.24 16.86 -11.77
CA ILE A 46 17.59 16.28 -11.86
C ILE A 46 18.38 17.05 -12.90
N LYS A 47 17.84 17.26 -14.11
CA LYS A 47 18.48 18.07 -15.16
C LYS A 47 18.88 19.47 -14.68
N LEU A 48 17.99 20.15 -13.97
CA LEU A 48 18.26 21.47 -13.39
C LEU A 48 19.33 21.44 -12.29
N ALA A 49 19.36 20.39 -11.47
CA ALA A 49 20.39 20.21 -10.46
C ALA A 49 21.78 20.00 -11.09
N ILE A 50 21.86 19.07 -12.05
CA ILE A 50 23.13 18.66 -12.67
C ILE A 50 23.67 19.64 -13.71
N THR A 51 22.91 20.69 -14.03
CA THR A 51 23.38 21.78 -14.89
C THR A 51 24.57 22.51 -14.28
N ASP A 52 24.53 22.73 -12.96
CA ASP A 52 25.61 23.41 -12.23
C ASP A 52 26.35 22.45 -11.29
N MET A 53 25.63 21.49 -10.70
CA MET A 53 26.17 20.59 -9.67
C MET A 53 26.64 19.26 -10.25
N PRO A 54 27.85 18.78 -9.94
CA PRO A 54 28.30 17.46 -10.37
C PRO A 54 27.37 16.30 -9.90
N PRO A 55 27.21 15.22 -10.69
CA PRO A 55 26.22 14.17 -10.45
C PRO A 55 26.30 13.44 -9.11
N LEU A 56 27.50 13.10 -8.60
CA LEU A 56 27.63 12.42 -7.30
C LEU A 56 27.18 13.35 -6.18
N THR A 57 27.65 14.60 -6.22
CA THR A 57 27.32 15.64 -5.25
C THR A 57 25.81 15.89 -5.22
N ALA A 58 25.18 16.11 -6.38
CA ALA A 58 23.73 16.29 -6.50
C ALA A 58 22.94 15.07 -5.98
N SER A 59 23.37 13.85 -6.36
CA SER A 59 22.75 12.60 -5.92
C SER A 59 22.83 12.41 -4.41
N GLY A 60 23.95 12.77 -3.78
CA GLY A 60 24.12 12.65 -2.33
C GLY A 60 23.34 13.70 -1.57
N LEU A 61 23.44 14.96 -1.99
CA LEU A 61 22.83 16.08 -1.27
C LEU A 61 21.31 15.97 -1.22
N ARG A 62 20.66 15.46 -2.28
CA ARG A 62 19.21 15.23 -2.25
C ARG A 62 18.79 14.30 -1.10
N PHE A 63 19.63 13.32 -0.75
CA PHE A 63 19.36 12.37 0.32
C PHE A 63 19.83 12.88 1.69
N VAL A 64 20.86 13.72 1.73
CA VAL A 64 21.20 14.48 2.95
C VAL A 64 20.04 15.39 3.33
N VAL A 65 19.32 15.96 2.34
CA VAL A 65 18.10 16.73 2.56
C VAL A 65 16.92 15.82 2.95
N ALA A 66 16.71 14.69 2.28
CA ALA A 66 15.58 13.79 2.54
C ALA A 66 15.71 12.99 3.86
N GLY A 67 16.93 12.59 4.22
CA GLY A 67 17.25 11.69 5.34
C GLY A 67 16.68 12.15 6.69
N PRO A 68 16.91 13.41 7.11
CA PRO A 68 16.33 13.96 8.33
C PRO A 68 14.80 13.89 8.36
N ALA A 69 14.13 14.17 7.23
CA ALA A 69 12.67 14.10 7.15
C ALA A 69 12.16 12.66 7.33
N PHE A 70 12.83 11.67 6.74
CA PHE A 70 12.50 10.26 6.93
C PHE A 70 12.78 9.76 8.35
N ILE A 71 13.90 10.18 8.96
CA ILE A 71 14.23 9.86 10.35
C ILE A 71 13.16 10.45 11.27
N ALA A 72 12.80 11.72 11.08
CA ALA A 72 11.73 12.38 11.85
C ALA A 72 10.39 11.64 11.68
N ALA A 73 10.03 11.23 10.46
CA ALA A 73 8.83 10.44 10.21
C ALA A 73 8.87 9.07 10.91
N CYS A 74 10.01 8.37 10.91
CA CYS A 74 10.16 7.11 11.65
C CYS A 74 9.94 7.29 13.15
N VAL A 75 10.52 8.34 13.73
CA VAL A 75 10.37 8.68 15.15
C VAL A 75 8.93 9.05 15.47
N ALA A 76 8.31 9.94 14.70
CA ALA A 76 6.94 10.39 14.91
C ALA A 76 5.92 9.26 14.79
N LEU A 77 6.11 8.33 13.84
CA LEU A 77 5.22 7.19 13.60
C LEU A 77 5.62 5.94 14.38
N ARG A 78 6.59 6.05 15.31
CA ARG A 78 7.12 4.95 16.14
C ARG A 78 7.52 3.71 15.33
N LYS A 79 8.04 3.91 14.11
CA LYS A 79 8.54 2.82 13.27
C LYS A 79 10.00 2.52 13.60
N PRO A 80 10.44 1.25 13.60
CA PRO A 80 11.81 0.91 13.92
C PRO A 80 12.75 1.54 12.88
N LEU A 81 13.84 2.15 13.32
CA LEU A 81 14.85 2.70 12.39
C LEU A 81 15.79 1.61 11.86
N ARG A 82 16.10 0.62 12.69
CA ARG A 82 17.11 -0.40 12.40
C ARG A 82 16.50 -1.61 11.73
N TYR A 83 17.28 -2.22 10.84
CA TYR A 83 16.95 -3.51 10.25
C TYR A 83 17.02 -4.61 11.33
N PRO A 84 16.22 -5.68 11.19
CA PRO A 84 16.29 -6.84 12.08
C PRO A 84 17.71 -7.43 12.15
N ARG A 85 18.04 -8.04 13.30
CA ARG A 85 19.32 -8.73 13.49
C ARG A 85 19.51 -9.81 12.41
N GLY A 86 20.72 -9.91 11.87
CA GLY A 86 21.06 -10.85 10.78
C GLY A 86 20.81 -10.32 9.36
N MET A 87 20.15 -9.17 9.19
CA MET A 87 19.89 -8.56 7.88
C MET A 87 20.92 -7.50 7.46
N GLY A 88 22.12 -7.52 8.05
CA GLY A 88 23.17 -6.54 7.75
C GLY A 88 23.61 -6.55 6.27
N TRP A 89 23.70 -7.73 5.66
CA TRP A 89 23.99 -7.86 4.22
C TRP A 89 22.92 -7.17 3.36
N PHE A 90 21.65 -7.28 3.76
CA PHE A 90 20.53 -6.70 3.04
C PHE A 90 20.48 -5.18 3.23
N PHE A 91 20.86 -4.68 4.40
CA PHE A 91 21.09 -3.26 4.63
C PHE A 91 22.17 -2.70 3.69
N VAL A 92 23.34 -3.34 3.60
CA VAL A 92 24.43 -2.92 2.71
C VAL A 92 24.00 -2.97 1.24
N PHE A 93 23.28 -4.03 0.85
CA PHE A 93 22.68 -4.14 -0.48
C PHE A 93 21.73 -2.96 -0.76
N MET A 94 20.86 -2.59 0.18
CA MET A 94 19.95 -1.45 0.03
C MET A 94 20.70 -0.12 -0.10
N VAL A 95 21.76 0.10 0.69
CA VAL A 95 22.60 1.30 0.57
C VAL A 95 23.20 1.37 -0.84
N GLY A 96 23.85 0.31 -1.31
CA GLY A 96 24.57 0.29 -2.59
C GLY A 96 23.65 0.23 -3.81
N CYS A 97 22.83 -0.81 -3.89
CA CYS A 97 22.04 -1.17 -5.07
C CYS A 97 20.67 -0.48 -5.14
N TYR A 98 20.18 0.16 -4.07
CA TYR A 98 18.92 0.90 -4.14
C TYR A 98 19.12 2.41 -4.06
N PHE A 99 19.97 2.90 -3.14
CA PHE A 99 20.13 4.34 -2.93
C PHE A 99 21.39 4.95 -3.55
N THR A 100 22.49 4.22 -3.69
CA THR A 100 23.77 4.82 -4.11
C THR A 100 23.98 4.75 -5.61
N VAL A 101 24.30 3.55 -6.13
CA VAL A 101 24.76 3.36 -7.51
C VAL A 101 23.69 3.77 -8.53
N PRO A 102 22.40 3.36 -8.42
CA PRO A 102 21.40 3.74 -9.41
C PRO A 102 21.18 5.25 -9.47
N PHE A 103 21.16 5.95 -8.33
CA PHE A 103 20.89 7.38 -8.33
C PHE A 103 22.04 8.22 -8.86
N PHE A 104 23.29 7.81 -8.60
CA PHE A 104 24.42 8.37 -9.32
C PHE A 104 24.27 8.18 -10.83
N LEU A 105 23.97 6.94 -11.27
CA LEU A 105 23.82 6.64 -12.69
C LEU A 105 22.64 7.37 -13.35
N PHE A 106 21.55 7.66 -12.64
CA PHE A 106 20.47 8.51 -13.14
C PHE A 106 20.97 9.93 -13.42
N ASN A 107 21.60 10.56 -12.43
CA ASN A 107 22.15 11.91 -12.57
C ASN A 107 23.24 11.98 -13.64
N TYR A 108 24.12 10.97 -13.69
CA TYR A 108 25.18 10.89 -14.69
C TYR A 108 24.63 10.66 -16.10
N GLY A 109 23.64 9.77 -16.25
CA GLY A 109 23.00 9.52 -17.54
C GLY A 109 22.30 10.75 -18.10
N GLU A 110 21.62 11.50 -17.25
CA GLU A 110 20.96 12.76 -17.61
C GLU A 110 21.93 13.89 -18.01
N LEU A 111 23.25 13.75 -17.81
CA LEU A 111 24.18 14.70 -18.44
C LEU A 111 24.13 14.62 -19.98
N TYR A 112 23.81 13.44 -20.52
CA TYR A 112 23.92 13.15 -21.96
C TYR A 112 22.57 13.03 -22.66
N VAL A 113 21.50 12.74 -21.92
CA VAL A 113 20.15 12.57 -22.50
C VAL A 113 19.17 13.60 -21.93
N SER A 114 18.05 13.81 -22.62
CA SER A 114 16.96 14.65 -22.10
C SER A 114 16.27 13.99 -20.92
N SER A 115 15.64 14.80 -20.06
CA SER A 115 14.92 14.27 -18.89
C SER A 115 13.74 13.37 -19.30
N GLY A 116 13.10 13.68 -20.43
CA GLY A 116 12.05 12.86 -21.04
C GLY A 116 12.55 11.47 -21.41
N LEU A 117 13.65 11.36 -22.17
CA LEU A 117 14.21 10.07 -22.55
C LEU A 117 14.72 9.29 -21.33
N ALA A 118 15.35 9.97 -20.36
CA ALA A 118 15.80 9.35 -19.13
C ALA A 118 14.66 8.67 -18.38
N SER A 119 13.50 9.35 -18.28
CA SER A 119 12.30 8.81 -17.65
C SER A 119 11.80 7.53 -18.32
N ILE A 120 11.84 7.45 -19.66
CA ILE A 120 11.40 6.29 -20.42
C ILE A 120 12.39 5.13 -20.24
N CYS A 121 13.69 5.41 -20.30
CA CYS A 121 14.73 4.41 -20.03
C CYS A 121 14.56 3.78 -18.65
N VAL A 122 14.32 4.58 -17.62
CA VAL A 122 14.17 4.08 -16.24
C VAL A 122 12.82 3.41 -16.01
N SER A 123 11.79 3.76 -16.78
CA SER A 123 10.50 3.04 -16.70
C SER A 123 10.61 1.57 -17.11
N SER A 124 11.66 1.19 -17.84
CA SER A 124 12.00 -0.21 -18.12
C SER A 124 12.21 -1.07 -16.86
N VAL A 125 12.44 -0.46 -15.69
CA VAL A 125 12.47 -1.14 -14.38
C VAL A 125 11.28 -2.07 -14.20
N SER A 126 10.07 -1.63 -14.59
CA SER A 126 8.84 -2.43 -14.45
C SER A 126 8.89 -3.73 -15.25
N ILE A 127 9.47 -3.69 -16.45
CA ILE A 127 9.67 -4.88 -17.29
C ILE A 127 10.76 -5.77 -16.70
N LEU A 128 11.88 -5.15 -16.33
CA LEU A 128 13.05 -5.85 -15.78
C LEU A 128 12.70 -6.58 -14.48
N MET A 129 11.78 -6.03 -13.68
CA MET A 129 11.23 -6.71 -12.51
C MET A 129 10.55 -8.04 -12.86
N ILE A 130 9.81 -8.11 -13.98
CA ILE A 130 9.19 -9.36 -14.46
C ILE A 130 10.27 -10.36 -14.89
N VAL A 131 11.30 -9.88 -15.59
CA VAL A 131 12.42 -10.72 -16.01
C VAL A 131 13.13 -11.30 -14.78
N PHE A 132 13.41 -10.49 -13.76
CA PHE A 132 14.07 -10.93 -12.53
C PHE A 132 13.17 -11.76 -11.61
N SER A 133 11.85 -11.59 -11.67
CA SER A 133 10.93 -12.37 -10.81
C SER A 133 10.93 -13.86 -11.18
N VAL A 134 11.14 -14.21 -12.46
CA VAL A 134 11.19 -15.60 -12.91
C VAL A 134 12.29 -16.41 -12.21
N PRO A 135 13.59 -16.06 -12.29
CA PRO A 135 14.64 -16.84 -11.64
C PRO A 135 14.68 -16.65 -10.11
N ILE A 136 14.38 -15.44 -9.59
CA ILE A 136 14.59 -15.13 -8.16
C ILE A 136 13.40 -15.54 -7.29
N LEU A 137 12.19 -15.28 -7.78
CA LEU A 137 10.93 -15.55 -7.06
C LEU A 137 10.23 -16.81 -7.60
N ARG A 138 10.75 -17.44 -8.67
CA ARG A 138 10.15 -18.61 -9.32
C ARG A 138 8.71 -18.36 -9.80
N THR A 139 8.42 -17.12 -10.19
CA THR A 139 7.10 -16.74 -10.72
C THR A 139 6.90 -17.23 -12.15
N ARG A 140 5.68 -17.62 -12.50
CA ARG A 140 5.30 -17.91 -13.89
C ARG A 140 4.92 -16.60 -14.60
N ILE A 141 5.32 -16.48 -15.87
CA ILE A 141 4.92 -15.37 -16.74
C ILE A 141 4.00 -15.91 -17.83
N THR A 142 2.98 -15.13 -18.20
CA THR A 142 2.11 -15.49 -19.34
C THR A 142 2.80 -15.19 -20.66
N THR A 143 2.35 -15.85 -21.73
CA THR A 143 2.79 -15.54 -23.10
C THR A 143 2.53 -14.08 -23.46
N THR A 144 1.43 -13.50 -22.98
CA THR A 144 1.11 -12.07 -23.13
C THR A 144 2.11 -11.17 -22.42
N GLN A 145 2.54 -11.52 -21.20
CA GLN A 145 3.57 -10.77 -20.47
C GLN A 145 4.92 -10.86 -21.20
N ALA A 146 5.30 -12.05 -21.67
CA ALA A 146 6.54 -12.23 -22.45
C ALA A 146 6.51 -11.41 -23.75
N ALA A 147 5.40 -11.41 -24.48
CA ALA A 147 5.24 -10.62 -25.69
C ALA A 147 5.30 -9.11 -25.40
N ALA A 148 4.63 -8.63 -24.36
CA ALA A 148 4.67 -7.22 -23.95
C ALA A 148 6.09 -6.77 -23.57
N VAL A 149 6.85 -7.63 -22.86
CA VAL A 149 8.27 -7.40 -22.56
C VAL A 149 9.09 -7.18 -23.84
N LEU A 150 8.95 -8.08 -24.83
CA LEU A 150 9.69 -7.99 -26.09
C LEU A 150 9.31 -6.74 -26.89
N VAL A 151 8.02 -6.44 -27.01
CA VAL A 151 7.51 -5.24 -27.71
C VAL A 151 8.04 -3.96 -27.07
N ALA A 152 8.03 -3.88 -25.74
CA ALA A 152 8.52 -2.72 -25.03
C ALA A 152 10.03 -2.49 -25.22
N PHE A 153 10.85 -3.54 -25.14
CA PHE A 153 12.30 -3.39 -25.39
C PHE A 153 12.61 -3.04 -26.84
N ALA A 154 11.88 -3.60 -27.81
CA ALA A 154 12.03 -3.25 -29.21
C ALA A 154 11.63 -1.78 -29.49
N ALA A 155 10.52 -1.33 -28.91
CA ALA A 155 10.08 0.06 -29.02
C ALA A 155 11.04 1.02 -28.33
N LEU A 156 11.56 0.68 -27.15
CA LEU A 156 12.56 1.47 -26.43
C LEU A 156 13.87 1.57 -27.21
N GLY A 157 14.37 0.47 -27.76
CA GLY A 157 15.57 0.47 -28.61
C GLY A 157 15.39 1.35 -29.85
N THR A 158 14.25 1.21 -30.54
CA THR A 158 13.90 2.06 -31.69
C THR A 158 13.82 3.54 -31.30
N LEU A 159 13.21 3.86 -30.16
CA LEU A 159 13.08 5.23 -29.67
C LEU A 159 14.44 5.85 -29.36
N ILE A 160 15.33 5.11 -28.70
CA ILE A 160 16.69 5.57 -28.39
C ILE A 160 17.45 5.87 -29.68
N VAL A 161 17.44 4.96 -30.65
CA VAL A 161 18.13 5.15 -31.94
C VAL A 161 17.55 6.33 -32.71
N HIS A 162 16.22 6.48 -32.73
CA HIS A 162 15.55 7.57 -33.44
C HIS A 162 15.82 8.94 -32.81
N SER A 163 15.72 9.04 -31.48
CA SER A 163 15.82 10.31 -30.76
C SER A 163 17.26 10.79 -30.55
N GLN A 164 18.22 9.88 -30.39
CA GLN A 164 19.62 10.23 -30.04
C GLN A 164 20.63 9.94 -31.15
N GLY A 165 20.26 9.17 -32.18
CA GLY A 165 21.24 8.59 -33.09
C GLY A 165 22.20 7.62 -32.38
N VAL A 166 23.38 7.37 -32.98
CA VAL A 166 24.34 6.34 -32.51
C VAL A 166 25.66 6.96 -32.02
N ALA A 167 25.63 8.19 -31.51
CA ALA A 167 26.83 8.85 -30.98
C ALA A 167 27.29 8.22 -29.65
N VAL A 168 28.61 8.07 -29.45
CA VAL A 168 29.20 7.40 -28.28
C VAL A 168 28.78 8.04 -26.95
N THR A 169 28.71 9.37 -26.89
CA THR A 169 28.27 10.11 -25.69
C THR A 169 26.84 9.75 -25.29
N ASN A 170 25.96 9.60 -26.28
CA ASN A 170 24.56 9.27 -26.07
C ASN A 170 24.42 7.81 -25.61
N VAL A 171 25.25 6.91 -26.16
CA VAL A 171 25.32 5.50 -25.74
C VAL A 171 25.74 5.37 -24.28
N ILE A 172 26.72 6.15 -23.81
CA ILE A 172 27.16 6.12 -22.40
C ILE A 172 26.04 6.56 -21.45
N GLY A 173 25.33 7.65 -21.78
CA GLY A 173 24.22 8.12 -20.96
C GLY A 173 23.07 7.12 -20.87
N VAL A 174 22.67 6.56 -22.01
CA VAL A 174 21.66 5.51 -22.09
C VAL A 174 22.10 4.25 -21.34
N ALA A 175 23.35 3.83 -21.48
CA ALA A 175 23.89 2.67 -20.77
C ALA A 175 23.90 2.88 -19.26
N ALA A 176 24.22 4.09 -18.77
CA ALA A 176 24.12 4.44 -17.36
C ALA A 176 22.69 4.32 -16.85
N LEU A 177 21.71 4.86 -17.58
CA LEU A 177 20.29 4.80 -17.21
C LEU A 177 19.73 3.38 -17.22
N LEU A 178 20.03 2.60 -18.26
CA LEU A 178 19.60 1.20 -18.33
C LEU A 178 20.31 0.33 -17.29
N GLY A 179 21.59 0.59 -17.01
CA GLY A 179 22.33 -0.04 -15.92
C GLY A 179 21.68 0.25 -14.57
N ALA A 180 21.32 1.51 -14.33
CA ALA A 180 20.58 1.92 -13.14
C ALA A 180 19.22 1.21 -13.05
N ALA A 181 18.48 1.11 -14.16
CA ALA A 181 17.21 0.41 -14.24
C ALA A 181 17.33 -1.09 -13.90
N VAL A 182 18.38 -1.76 -14.39
CA VAL A 182 18.69 -3.16 -14.07
C VAL A 182 18.96 -3.33 -12.57
N ILE A 183 19.81 -2.48 -12.00
CA ILE A 183 20.16 -2.55 -10.58
C ILE A 183 18.93 -2.27 -9.71
N HIS A 184 18.10 -1.27 -10.05
CA HIS A 184 16.87 -0.97 -9.32
C HIS A 184 15.83 -2.08 -9.44
N ALA A 185 15.63 -2.66 -10.62
CA ALA A 185 14.72 -3.78 -10.80
C ALA A 185 15.13 -4.99 -9.95
N LEU A 186 16.43 -5.31 -9.91
CA LEU A 186 16.98 -6.33 -9.02
C LEU A 186 16.70 -5.98 -7.54
N ALA A 187 16.93 -4.73 -7.15
CA ALA A 187 16.67 -4.27 -5.79
C ALA A 187 15.18 -4.41 -5.41
N TYR A 188 14.24 -4.05 -6.29
CA TYR A 188 12.81 -4.26 -6.06
C TYR A 188 12.46 -5.73 -5.84
N ILE A 189 13.03 -6.64 -6.63
CA ILE A 189 12.80 -8.08 -6.46
C ILE A 189 13.43 -8.61 -5.16
N MET A 190 14.60 -8.12 -4.79
CA MET A 190 15.23 -8.46 -3.51
C MET A 190 14.45 -7.92 -2.30
N ILE A 191 13.87 -6.72 -2.41
CA ILE A 191 12.93 -6.14 -1.44
C ILE A 191 11.69 -7.03 -1.33
N LYS A 192 11.10 -7.45 -2.45
CA LYS A 192 9.94 -8.34 -2.42
C LYS A 192 10.26 -9.67 -1.74
N LYS A 193 11.46 -10.23 -1.96
CA LYS A 193 11.89 -11.51 -1.39
C LYS A 193 12.24 -11.44 0.10
N HIS A 194 12.93 -10.39 0.55
CA HIS A 194 13.50 -10.33 1.89
C HIS A 194 12.91 -9.23 2.78
N GLY A 195 12.21 -8.25 2.20
CA GLY A 195 11.70 -7.06 2.88
C GLY A 195 10.28 -7.16 3.45
N GLY A 196 9.53 -8.22 3.13
CA GLY A 196 8.07 -8.28 3.39
C GLY A 196 7.59 -8.13 4.84
N LYS A 197 8.47 -8.28 5.84
CA LYS A 197 8.13 -8.09 7.27
C LYS A 197 8.50 -6.70 7.81
N MET A 198 9.15 -5.85 7.01
CA MET A 198 9.64 -4.54 7.45
C MET A 198 8.70 -3.44 6.98
N PRO A 199 8.37 -2.46 7.85
CA PRO A 199 7.68 -1.25 7.41
C PRO A 199 8.47 -0.56 6.29
N ALA A 200 7.77 -0.08 5.25
CA ALA A 200 8.42 0.58 4.12
C ALA A 200 9.29 1.78 4.55
N LEU A 201 8.86 2.52 5.57
CA LEU A 201 9.64 3.61 6.12
C LEU A 201 10.97 3.14 6.73
N THR A 202 10.98 2.04 7.47
CA THR A 202 12.18 1.40 8.04
C THR A 202 13.14 0.94 6.94
N LEU A 203 12.60 0.30 5.89
CA LEU A 203 13.37 -0.21 4.76
C LEU A 203 14.11 0.91 4.01
N ASN A 204 13.57 2.13 3.98
CA ASN A 204 14.13 3.20 3.18
C ASN A 204 15.00 4.17 4.00
N THR A 205 14.63 4.45 5.25
CA THR A 205 15.19 5.58 6.04
C THR A 205 16.71 5.54 6.22
N LEU A 206 17.24 4.51 6.90
CA LEU A 206 18.68 4.46 7.18
C LEU A 206 19.53 4.18 5.93
N PRO A 207 19.16 3.25 5.03
CA PRO A 207 19.95 3.05 3.81
C PRO A 207 20.04 4.29 2.94
N MET A 208 18.95 5.07 2.85
CA MET A 208 18.92 6.34 2.12
C MET A 208 19.83 7.39 2.77
N ALA A 209 19.73 7.57 4.09
CA ALA A 209 20.54 8.55 4.82
C ALA A 209 22.04 8.22 4.71
N VAL A 210 22.40 6.94 4.88
CA VAL A 210 23.79 6.47 4.72
C VAL A 210 24.26 6.63 3.28
N GLY A 211 23.45 6.22 2.29
CA GLY A 211 23.76 6.41 0.87
C GLY A 211 23.97 7.88 0.51
N GLY A 212 23.16 8.79 1.07
CA GLY A 212 23.31 10.23 0.91
C GLY A 212 24.64 10.76 1.43
N VAL A 213 25.01 10.41 2.66
CA VAL A 213 26.30 10.81 3.25
C VAL A 213 27.47 10.24 2.44
N LEU A 214 27.39 8.98 2.01
CA LEU A 214 28.43 8.35 1.20
C LEU A 214 28.59 9.02 -0.16
N LEU A 215 27.49 9.27 -0.88
CA LEU A 215 27.52 9.95 -2.18
C LEU A 215 28.00 11.39 -2.06
N THR A 216 27.53 12.16 -1.08
CA THR A 216 27.99 13.53 -0.86
C THR A 216 29.47 13.55 -0.52
N GLY A 217 29.92 12.70 0.41
CA GLY A 217 31.34 12.60 0.78
C GLY A 217 32.21 12.21 -0.41
N LEU A 218 31.78 11.24 -1.22
CA LEU A 218 32.49 10.82 -2.42
C LEU A 218 32.50 11.93 -3.49
N GLY A 219 31.39 12.61 -3.71
CA GLY A 219 31.28 13.73 -4.65
C GLY A 219 32.20 14.89 -4.26
N LEU A 220 32.22 15.27 -2.99
CA LEU A 220 33.13 16.32 -2.49
C LEU A 220 34.61 15.92 -2.64
N LEU A 221 34.94 14.63 -2.50
CA LEU A 221 36.32 14.14 -2.62
C LEU A 221 36.80 14.02 -4.07
N VAL A 222 35.93 13.48 -4.95
CA VAL A 222 36.25 13.12 -6.34
C VAL A 222 35.96 14.27 -7.29
N GLU A 223 34.75 14.84 -7.25
CA GLU A 223 34.30 15.89 -8.16
C GLU A 223 34.79 17.28 -7.72
N ARG A 224 35.02 17.47 -6.41
CA ARG A 224 35.54 18.71 -5.80
C ARG A 224 34.81 19.96 -6.32
N PRO A 225 33.46 20.01 -6.19
CA PRO A 225 32.67 21.11 -6.71
C PRO A 225 33.09 22.44 -6.08
N GLY A 226 33.36 23.44 -6.91
CA GLY A 226 33.56 24.82 -6.47
C GLY A 226 32.24 25.49 -6.05
N ALA A 227 32.33 26.73 -5.57
CA ALA A 227 31.14 27.48 -5.13
C ALA A 227 30.14 27.73 -6.27
N GLU A 228 30.63 27.80 -7.52
CA GLU A 228 29.85 27.96 -8.74
C GLU A 228 28.88 26.81 -9.01
N ALA A 229 29.15 25.62 -8.47
CA ALA A 229 28.26 24.47 -8.58
C ALA A 229 26.98 24.60 -7.73
N PHE A 230 26.99 25.49 -6.75
CA PHE A 230 25.93 25.69 -5.75
C PHE A 230 25.10 26.94 -6.06
N THR A 231 24.54 27.00 -7.25
CA THR A 231 23.64 28.09 -7.65
C THR A 231 22.28 27.96 -6.95
N ALA A 232 21.50 29.05 -6.93
CA ALA A 232 20.11 29.00 -6.45
C ALA A 232 19.26 27.96 -7.20
N ARG A 233 19.57 27.73 -8.50
CA ARG A 233 18.91 26.72 -9.33
C ARG A 233 19.25 25.32 -8.86
N SER A 234 20.53 24.98 -8.72
CA SER A 234 20.95 23.62 -8.36
C SER A 234 20.58 23.27 -6.92
N ILE A 235 20.71 24.22 -5.99
CA ILE A 235 20.24 24.08 -4.60
C ILE A 235 18.72 23.89 -4.56
N GLY A 236 17.96 24.76 -5.24
CA GLY A 236 16.50 24.69 -5.27
C GLY A 236 15.99 23.36 -5.83
N ALA A 237 16.59 22.90 -6.93
CA ALA A 237 16.29 21.60 -7.53
C ALA A 237 16.64 20.43 -6.59
N THR A 238 17.79 20.50 -5.90
CA THR A 238 18.21 19.46 -4.94
C THR A 238 17.28 19.40 -3.72
N ILE A 239 16.85 20.55 -3.20
CA ILE A 239 15.87 20.62 -2.09
C ILE A 239 14.52 20.06 -2.54
N TYR A 240 14.06 20.41 -3.75
CA TYR A 240 12.84 19.86 -4.34
C TYR A 240 12.92 18.33 -4.45
N LEU A 241 14.03 17.79 -4.96
CA LEU A 241 14.26 16.34 -5.07
C LEU A 241 14.30 15.65 -3.70
N GLY A 242 14.90 16.29 -2.69
CA GLY A 242 14.98 15.74 -1.34
C GLY A 242 13.65 15.76 -0.58
N ILE A 243 12.96 16.89 -0.57
CA ILE A 243 11.75 17.07 0.24
C ILE A 243 10.49 16.67 -0.52
N VAL A 244 10.26 17.25 -1.70
CA VAL A 244 9.01 17.05 -2.43
C VAL A 244 9.00 15.68 -3.10
N ALA A 245 10.03 15.36 -3.86
CA ALA A 245 10.06 14.10 -4.61
C ALA A 245 10.29 12.88 -3.72
N SER A 246 11.23 12.98 -2.78
CA SER A 246 11.55 11.87 -1.89
C SER A 246 10.60 11.85 -0.68
N ALA A 247 10.68 12.79 0.27
CA ALA A 247 9.90 12.69 1.51
C ALA A 247 8.38 12.72 1.29
N ILE A 248 7.86 13.76 0.63
CA ILE A 248 6.42 13.92 0.41
C ILE A 248 5.93 12.87 -0.60
N GLY A 249 6.63 12.70 -1.73
CA GLY A 249 6.27 11.73 -2.76
C GLY A 249 6.14 10.31 -2.21
N PHE A 250 7.13 9.83 -1.44
CA PHE A 250 7.05 8.50 -0.81
C PHE A 250 5.96 8.43 0.25
N ALA A 251 5.75 9.47 1.07
CA ALA A 251 4.69 9.47 2.08
C ALA A 251 3.29 9.33 1.44
N VAL A 252 3.02 10.12 0.39
CA VAL A 252 1.75 10.05 -0.36
C VAL A 252 1.61 8.70 -1.06
N TYR A 253 2.69 8.20 -1.68
CA TYR A 253 2.70 6.90 -2.33
C TYR A 253 2.39 5.74 -1.37
N PHE A 254 3.02 5.71 -0.19
CA PHE A 254 2.72 4.70 0.83
C PHE A 254 1.31 4.83 1.39
N TRP A 255 0.81 6.06 1.56
CA TRP A 255 -0.57 6.31 1.97
C TRP A 255 -1.57 5.80 0.93
N LEU A 256 -1.27 5.93 -0.37
CA LEU A 256 -2.07 5.38 -1.48
C LEU A 256 -2.03 3.85 -1.50
N LEU A 257 -0.87 3.22 -1.28
CA LEU A 257 -0.75 1.76 -1.19
C LEU A 257 -1.59 1.14 -0.07
N GLN A 258 -1.90 1.91 0.98
CA GLN A 258 -2.81 1.47 2.06
C GLN A 258 -4.30 1.60 1.71
N ARG A 259 -4.65 2.25 0.58
CA ARG A 259 -6.02 2.68 0.27
C ARG A 259 -6.51 2.29 -1.13
N MET A 260 -5.59 1.85 -1.98
CA MET A 260 -5.82 1.45 -3.36
C MET A 260 -5.18 0.09 -3.63
N ASP A 261 -5.75 -0.64 -4.58
CA ASP A 261 -5.12 -1.83 -5.14
C ASP A 261 -3.68 -1.52 -5.62
N THR A 262 -2.74 -2.41 -5.29
CA THR A 262 -1.31 -2.19 -5.58
C THR A 262 -1.04 -2.09 -7.08
N VAL A 263 -1.82 -2.78 -7.92
CA VAL A 263 -1.73 -2.67 -9.39
C VAL A 263 -2.22 -1.31 -9.85
N LEU A 264 -3.30 -0.77 -9.29
CA LEU A 264 -3.76 0.59 -9.60
C LEU A 264 -2.72 1.66 -9.21
N VAL A 265 -2.10 1.53 -8.03
CA VAL A 265 -1.04 2.46 -7.59
C VAL A 265 0.21 2.33 -8.48
N SER A 266 0.52 1.13 -8.98
CA SER A 266 1.70 0.93 -9.85
C SER A 266 1.57 1.60 -11.22
N PHE A 267 0.35 1.94 -11.68
CA PHE A 267 0.18 2.76 -12.89
C PHE A 267 0.80 4.15 -12.78
N ALA A 268 1.10 4.65 -11.57
CA ALA A 268 1.89 5.87 -11.43
C ALA A 268 3.25 5.77 -12.15
N PHE A 269 3.87 4.58 -12.17
CA PHE A 269 5.12 4.31 -12.89
C PHE A 269 4.97 4.27 -14.41
N VAL A 270 3.75 4.13 -14.92
CA VAL A 270 3.43 4.18 -16.35
C VAL A 270 3.10 5.61 -16.79
N LEU A 271 2.56 6.43 -15.89
CA LEU A 271 2.07 7.76 -16.23
C LEU A 271 3.11 8.87 -16.05
N PHE A 272 4.04 8.76 -15.09
CA PHE A 272 5.05 9.80 -14.88
C PHE A 272 5.91 10.12 -16.12
N PRO A 273 6.27 9.17 -17.00
CA PRO A 273 7.08 9.47 -18.20
C PRO A 273 6.38 10.43 -19.16
N ILE A 274 5.04 10.43 -19.17
CA ILE A 274 4.25 11.37 -19.98
C ILE A 274 4.49 12.80 -19.49
N ILE A 275 4.48 12.99 -18.17
CA ILE A 275 4.75 14.28 -17.53
C ILE A 275 6.21 14.70 -17.76
N ALA A 276 7.15 13.78 -17.58
CA ALA A 276 8.57 14.05 -17.82
C ALA A 276 8.83 14.49 -19.26
N GLN A 277 8.21 13.81 -20.23
CA GLN A 277 8.35 14.15 -21.64
C GLN A 277 7.75 15.52 -21.97
N PHE A 278 6.58 15.82 -21.43
CA PHE A 278 5.97 17.15 -21.58
C PHE A 278 6.89 18.25 -21.04
N LEU A 279 7.45 18.05 -19.84
CA LEU A 279 8.36 19.01 -19.23
C LEU A 279 9.68 19.12 -20.00
N ALA A 280 10.20 18.02 -20.55
CA ALA A 280 11.39 18.05 -21.40
C ALA A 280 11.17 18.90 -22.66
N VAL A 281 10.00 18.79 -23.31
CA VAL A 281 9.67 19.62 -24.48
C VAL A 281 9.55 21.10 -24.10
N VAL A 282 8.82 21.41 -23.02
CA VAL A 282 8.51 22.79 -22.63
C VAL A 282 9.70 23.52 -22.01
N ILE A 283 10.52 22.83 -21.21
CA ILE A 283 11.59 23.43 -20.40
C ILE A 283 12.97 23.22 -21.05
N GLU A 284 13.27 22.03 -21.57
CA GLU A 284 14.55 21.77 -22.24
C GLU A 284 14.52 22.11 -23.74
N GLY A 285 13.34 22.37 -24.32
CA GLY A 285 13.20 22.54 -25.76
C GLY A 285 13.47 21.25 -26.54
N ALA A 286 13.28 20.08 -25.90
CA ALA A 286 13.56 18.79 -26.53
C ALA A 286 12.67 18.56 -27.76
N SER A 287 13.26 18.08 -28.86
CA SER A 287 12.50 17.64 -30.02
C SER A 287 11.71 16.37 -29.68
N PHE A 288 10.40 16.40 -29.91
CA PHE A 288 9.53 15.24 -29.71
C PHE A 288 8.52 15.15 -30.86
N GLY A 289 8.77 14.21 -31.77
CA GLY A 289 7.96 13.99 -32.96
C GLY A 289 6.83 12.99 -32.76
N TRP A 290 6.02 12.80 -33.80
CA TRP A 290 4.95 11.80 -33.82
C TRP A 290 5.47 10.36 -33.65
N VAL A 291 6.67 10.07 -34.15
CA VAL A 291 7.32 8.76 -33.99
C VAL A 291 7.70 8.53 -32.52
N ASP A 292 8.27 9.53 -31.85
CA ASP A 292 8.61 9.45 -30.43
C ASP A 292 7.35 9.22 -29.57
N LEU A 293 6.27 9.93 -29.90
CA LEU A 293 4.97 9.75 -29.24
C LEU A 293 4.45 8.33 -29.43
N LEU A 294 4.43 7.82 -30.67
CA LEU A 294 3.95 6.47 -30.96
C LEU A 294 4.75 5.40 -30.20
N LEU A 295 6.08 5.48 -30.24
CA LEU A 295 6.95 4.53 -29.55
C LEU A 295 6.79 4.63 -28.03
N THR A 296 6.67 5.84 -27.49
CA THR A 296 6.39 6.05 -26.06
C THR A 296 5.06 5.40 -25.67
N LEU A 297 3.99 5.63 -26.43
CA LEU A 297 2.68 5.02 -26.17
C LEU A 297 2.73 3.48 -26.26
N VAL A 298 3.51 2.92 -27.18
CA VAL A 298 3.73 1.46 -27.28
C VAL A 298 4.44 0.93 -26.03
N ILE A 299 5.49 1.60 -25.56
CA ILE A 299 6.23 1.23 -24.35
C ILE A 299 5.30 1.26 -23.13
N LEU A 300 4.58 2.37 -22.94
CA LEU A 300 3.66 2.55 -21.81
C LEU A 300 2.47 1.58 -21.87
N GLY A 301 1.93 1.33 -23.06
CA GLY A 301 0.86 0.36 -23.28
C GLY A 301 1.30 -1.06 -22.95
N ALA A 302 2.50 -1.45 -23.39
CA ALA A 302 3.09 -2.74 -23.03
C ALA A 302 3.28 -2.86 -21.50
N PHE A 303 3.69 -1.80 -20.81
CA PHE A 303 3.76 -1.80 -19.34
C PHE A 303 2.39 -1.99 -18.71
N GLY A 304 1.38 -1.25 -19.18
CA GLY A 304 0.00 -1.40 -18.73
C GLY A 304 -0.50 -2.83 -18.88
N VAL A 305 -0.24 -3.48 -20.01
CA VAL A 305 -0.60 -4.90 -20.25
C VAL A 305 0.10 -5.83 -19.25
N THR A 306 1.39 -5.60 -18.97
CA THR A 306 2.10 -6.44 -18.00
C THR A 306 1.55 -6.31 -16.58
N GLN A 307 1.24 -5.09 -16.13
CA GLN A 307 0.66 -4.79 -14.81
C GLN A 307 -0.74 -5.39 -14.70
N TRP A 308 -1.58 -5.18 -15.73
CA TRP A 308 -2.94 -5.72 -15.77
C TRP A 308 -2.96 -7.25 -15.70
N ASN A 309 -2.05 -7.91 -16.41
CA ASN A 309 -1.94 -9.37 -16.36
C ASN A 309 -1.39 -9.89 -15.02
N GLN A 310 -0.59 -9.11 -14.27
CA GLN A 310 -0.21 -9.52 -12.91
C GLN A 310 -1.44 -9.63 -11.99
N ARG A 311 -2.46 -8.79 -12.18
CA ARG A 311 -3.75 -8.92 -11.48
C ARG A 311 -4.45 -10.25 -11.76
N LYS A 312 -4.22 -10.85 -12.93
CA LYS A 312 -4.80 -12.14 -13.34
C LYS A 312 -3.93 -13.35 -12.97
N VAL A 313 -2.61 -13.15 -12.82
CA VAL A 313 -1.62 -14.22 -12.57
C VAL A 313 -1.35 -14.41 -11.08
N LEU A 314 -1.55 -13.39 -10.25
CA LEU A 314 -1.70 -13.62 -8.82
C LEU A 314 -2.95 -14.50 -8.67
N PRO A 315 -2.82 -15.74 -8.17
CA PRO A 315 -4.01 -16.45 -7.75
C PRO A 315 -4.70 -15.55 -6.72
N PRO A 316 -6.05 -15.41 -6.76
CA PRO A 316 -6.73 -14.99 -5.54
C PRO A 316 -6.16 -15.80 -4.37
N PRO A 317 -5.99 -15.21 -3.17
CA PRO A 317 -5.51 -15.95 -2.01
C PRO A 317 -6.20 -17.31 -2.01
N ALA A 318 -5.40 -18.38 -2.01
CA ALA A 318 -5.85 -19.71 -2.37
C ALA A 318 -7.14 -20.02 -1.62
N THR A 319 -8.27 -19.97 -2.32
CA THR A 319 -9.53 -20.49 -1.79
C THR A 319 -9.26 -21.98 -1.64
N PRO A 320 -9.14 -22.49 -0.41
CA PRO A 320 -9.05 -23.92 -0.24
C PRO A 320 -10.33 -24.48 -0.87
N ALA A 321 -10.22 -25.46 -1.77
CA ALA A 321 -11.39 -26.14 -2.30
C ALA A 321 -12.09 -26.84 -1.14
N VAL A 322 -13.12 -26.20 -0.57
CA VAL A 322 -13.86 -26.69 0.58
C VAL A 322 -15.32 -26.32 0.37
N VAL A 323 -16.18 -27.24 0.77
CA VAL A 323 -17.58 -27.02 1.12
C VAL A 323 -17.81 -25.56 1.52
N PRO A 324 -18.78 -24.84 0.94
CA PRO A 324 -18.98 -23.43 1.24
C PRO A 324 -18.98 -23.22 2.76
N ALA A 325 -18.25 -22.19 3.21
CA ALA A 325 -18.07 -21.92 4.64
C ALA A 325 -19.40 -21.55 5.33
N VAL A 326 -20.45 -21.31 4.55
CA VAL A 326 -21.81 -21.06 4.98
C VAL A 326 -22.76 -21.97 4.18
N ASP A 327 -23.68 -22.65 4.86
CA ASP A 327 -24.71 -23.48 4.20
C ASP A 327 -25.84 -22.64 3.58
N GLU A 328 -26.80 -23.29 2.88
CA GLU A 328 -27.95 -22.60 2.25
C GLU A 328 -28.80 -21.82 3.25
N ASP A 329 -28.85 -22.28 4.51
CA ASP A 329 -29.57 -21.61 5.57
C ASP A 329 -28.82 -20.43 6.14
N GLY A 330 -27.55 -20.19 5.78
CA GLY A 330 -26.72 -19.10 6.30
C GLY A 330 -25.91 -19.45 7.57
N ARG A 331 -25.72 -20.74 7.88
CA ARG A 331 -25.01 -21.22 9.08
C ARG A 331 -23.56 -21.58 8.73
N PRO A 332 -22.59 -21.30 9.61
CA PRO A 332 -21.21 -21.72 9.39
C PRO A 332 -21.09 -23.24 9.26
N SER A 333 -20.34 -23.73 8.27
CA SER A 333 -20.03 -25.15 8.14
C SER A 333 -19.09 -25.62 9.26
N GLU A 334 -19.00 -26.93 9.49
CA GLU A 334 -18.11 -27.50 10.52
C GLU A 334 -16.64 -27.10 10.29
N ALA A 335 -16.21 -27.02 9.03
CA ALA A 335 -14.88 -26.54 8.66
C ALA A 335 -14.68 -25.06 8.99
N ALA A 336 -15.68 -24.22 8.74
CA ALA A 336 -15.64 -22.80 9.09
C ALA A 336 -15.62 -22.60 10.62
N LEU A 337 -16.42 -23.36 11.37
CA LEU A 337 -16.40 -23.34 12.84
C LEU A 337 -15.02 -23.73 13.38
N ALA A 338 -14.40 -24.78 12.84
CA ALA A 338 -13.06 -25.20 13.25
C ALA A 338 -12.00 -24.12 13.01
N GLU A 339 -12.14 -23.35 11.94
CA GLU A 339 -11.25 -22.21 11.64
C GLU A 339 -11.49 -21.02 12.58
N VAL A 340 -12.75 -20.65 12.80
CA VAL A 340 -13.13 -19.64 13.79
C VAL A 340 -12.57 -20.01 15.17
N TYR A 341 -12.77 -21.26 15.62
CA TYR A 341 -12.29 -21.72 16.93
C TYR A 341 -10.77 -21.67 17.05
N ARG A 342 -10.05 -21.98 15.97
CA ARG A 342 -8.58 -21.85 15.93
C ARG A 342 -8.13 -20.41 16.12
N HIS A 343 -8.78 -19.46 15.45
CA HIS A 343 -8.47 -18.04 15.61
C HIS A 343 -8.79 -17.55 17.03
N VAL A 344 -9.98 -17.89 17.54
CA VAL A 344 -10.41 -17.53 18.90
C VAL A 344 -9.41 -18.02 19.95
N LEU A 345 -8.98 -19.27 19.88
CA LEU A 345 -7.98 -19.84 20.80
C LEU A 345 -6.62 -19.15 20.70
N ALA A 346 -6.19 -18.83 19.48
CA ALA A 346 -4.91 -18.14 19.26
C ALA A 346 -4.87 -16.71 19.83
N ARG A 347 -6.04 -16.10 20.04
CA ARG A 347 -6.18 -14.73 20.57
C ARG A 347 -6.38 -14.65 22.07
N TYR A 348 -6.72 -15.77 22.74
CA TYR A 348 -6.89 -15.77 24.18
C TYR A 348 -5.63 -15.18 24.89
N PRO A 349 -5.78 -14.25 25.85
CA PRO A 349 -7.01 -13.85 26.55
C PRO A 349 -7.81 -12.69 25.92
N SER A 350 -7.41 -12.15 24.77
CA SER A 350 -8.14 -11.09 24.06
C SER A 350 -9.39 -11.63 23.34
N GLU A 351 -10.42 -10.80 23.19
CA GLU A 351 -11.52 -11.05 22.25
C GLU A 351 -10.98 -11.07 20.81
N ALA A 352 -11.44 -12.05 20.05
CA ALA A 352 -11.19 -12.20 18.63
C ALA A 352 -12.48 -11.85 17.88
N CYS A 353 -12.35 -11.30 16.67
CA CYS A 353 -13.47 -11.10 15.78
C CYS A 353 -13.05 -11.36 14.33
N GLY A 354 -14.02 -11.64 13.47
CA GLY A 354 -13.79 -11.81 12.04
C GLY A 354 -15.07 -12.06 11.26
N PHE A 355 -14.89 -12.39 9.99
CA PHE A 355 -15.95 -12.58 9.02
C PHE A 355 -16.00 -14.02 8.51
N VAL A 356 -17.21 -14.52 8.26
CA VAL A 356 -17.44 -15.76 7.51
C VAL A 356 -18.22 -15.42 6.24
N ARG A 357 -17.69 -15.88 5.11
CA ARG A 357 -18.22 -15.72 3.75
C ARG A 357 -18.39 -17.08 3.11
N ALA A 358 -18.93 -17.17 1.90
CA ALA A 358 -19.00 -18.46 1.21
C ALA A 358 -17.59 -18.98 0.87
N SER A 359 -16.65 -18.07 0.58
CA SER A 359 -15.26 -18.40 0.25
C SER A 359 -14.37 -18.82 1.43
N GLY A 360 -14.78 -18.56 2.69
CA GLY A 360 -13.99 -18.92 3.87
C GLY A 360 -14.16 -17.98 5.07
N VAL A 361 -13.22 -18.08 6.00
CA VAL A 361 -13.15 -17.26 7.23
C VAL A 361 -12.01 -16.24 7.10
N THR A 362 -12.26 -15.00 7.53
CA THR A 362 -11.27 -13.92 7.55
C THR A 362 -11.14 -13.35 8.96
N ASP A 363 -9.91 -13.32 9.47
CA ASP A 363 -9.59 -12.83 10.82
C ASP A 363 -9.43 -11.31 10.82
N CYS A 364 -10.05 -10.61 11.76
CA CYS A 364 -9.92 -9.15 11.91
C CYS A 364 -8.99 -8.79 13.08
N ALA A 365 -8.29 -7.66 12.99
CA ALA A 365 -7.38 -7.19 14.05
C ALA A 365 -8.13 -6.36 15.09
N ASN A 366 -7.96 -6.66 16.39
CA ASN A 366 -8.60 -5.90 17.45
C ASN A 366 -7.96 -4.51 17.58
N ALA A 367 -8.63 -3.47 17.09
CA ALA A 367 -8.11 -2.10 17.10
C ALA A 367 -7.91 -1.53 18.51
N ILE A 368 -8.51 -2.14 19.55
CA ILE A 368 -8.27 -1.78 20.96
C ILE A 368 -6.81 -2.07 21.34
N GLU A 369 -6.20 -3.14 20.80
CA GLU A 369 -4.81 -3.49 21.08
C GLU A 369 -3.83 -2.44 20.51
N ASP A 370 -4.21 -1.80 19.40
CA ASP A 370 -3.39 -0.78 18.74
C ASP A 370 -3.49 0.61 19.40
N ARG A 371 -4.66 0.95 19.96
CA ARG A 371 -4.96 2.26 20.57
C ARG A 371 -5.86 2.15 21.81
N PRO A 372 -5.40 1.51 22.90
CA PRO A 372 -6.22 1.27 24.09
C PRO A 372 -6.73 2.56 24.74
N GLU A 373 -6.01 3.67 24.58
CA GLU A 373 -6.39 4.99 25.13
C GLU A 373 -7.65 5.60 24.50
N VAL A 374 -8.14 5.05 23.39
CA VAL A 374 -9.32 5.56 22.65
C VAL A 374 -10.61 4.85 23.08
N TYR A 375 -10.50 3.68 23.72
CA TYR A 375 -11.63 2.81 23.98
C TYR A 375 -11.84 2.61 25.49
N ASP A 376 -13.11 2.55 25.90
CA ASP A 376 -13.48 2.39 27.31
C ASP A 376 -13.36 0.93 27.81
N ARG A 377 -12.92 -0.01 26.95
CA ARG A 377 -12.82 -1.45 27.23
C ARG A 377 -11.42 -1.95 26.92
N GLU A 378 -10.98 -2.94 27.69
CA GLU A 378 -9.74 -3.69 27.42
C GLU A 378 -9.97 -4.76 26.35
N SER A 379 -8.92 -5.15 25.63
CA SER A 379 -9.00 -6.15 24.56
C SER A 379 -9.52 -7.51 25.01
N ARG A 380 -9.40 -7.85 26.30
CA ARG A 380 -9.96 -9.07 26.91
C ARG A 380 -11.48 -9.06 27.00
N THR A 381 -12.04 -7.87 27.13
CA THR A 381 -13.47 -7.67 27.39
C THR A 381 -14.09 -6.85 26.30
N GLY A 382 -13.49 -6.72 25.12
CA GLY A 382 -14.07 -5.94 24.04
C GLY A 382 -13.26 -6.05 22.75
N TYR A 383 -13.94 -5.77 21.65
CA TYR A 383 -13.38 -5.74 20.32
C TYR A 383 -13.82 -4.47 19.57
N ALA A 384 -12.91 -3.88 18.81
CA ALA A 384 -13.23 -2.82 17.85
C ALA A 384 -12.63 -3.13 16.48
N PHE A 385 -13.43 -3.03 15.42
CA PHE A 385 -12.96 -3.19 14.05
C PHE A 385 -12.01 -2.06 13.65
N GLY A 386 -10.97 -2.42 12.89
CA GLY A 386 -10.17 -1.45 12.18
C GLY A 386 -10.94 -0.80 11.03
N VAL A 387 -10.45 0.34 10.55
CA VAL A 387 -11.03 1.03 9.37
C VAL A 387 -10.95 0.15 8.12
N ALA A 388 -9.92 -0.70 8.01
CA ALA A 388 -9.79 -1.65 6.90
C ALA A 388 -10.88 -2.74 6.96
N ASP A 389 -11.11 -3.30 8.15
CA ASP A 389 -12.10 -4.37 8.36
C ASP A 389 -13.53 -3.86 8.12
N LEU A 390 -13.87 -2.66 8.61
CA LEU A 390 -15.18 -2.04 8.34
C LEU A 390 -15.40 -1.78 6.86
N ARG A 391 -14.35 -1.35 6.15
CA ARG A 391 -14.43 -1.13 4.71
C ARG A 391 -14.57 -2.43 3.94
N GLU A 392 -13.86 -3.48 4.35
CA GLU A 392 -13.98 -4.81 3.75
C GLU A 392 -15.38 -5.41 3.97
N LEU A 393 -15.96 -5.17 5.14
CA LEU A 393 -17.34 -5.55 5.46
C LEU A 393 -18.32 -4.79 4.56
N GLU A 394 -18.21 -3.46 4.45
CA GLU A 394 -19.11 -2.63 3.63
C GLU A 394 -18.99 -2.97 2.14
N ASP A 395 -17.76 -3.02 1.61
CA ASP A 395 -17.48 -3.36 0.20
C ASP A 395 -17.94 -4.80 -0.14
N SER A 396 -18.10 -5.68 0.86
CA SER A 396 -18.52 -7.07 0.62
C SER A 396 -19.94 -7.20 0.08
N PHE A 397 -20.85 -6.33 0.49
CA PHE A 397 -22.27 -6.47 0.19
C PHE A 397 -22.61 -6.14 -1.26
N ASP A 398 -21.72 -5.41 -1.94
CA ASP A 398 -21.83 -5.08 -3.36
C ASP A 398 -21.16 -6.13 -4.28
N GLY A 399 -20.52 -7.16 -3.71
CA GLY A 399 -19.76 -8.18 -4.44
C GLY A 399 -20.43 -9.56 -4.50
N ASP A 400 -19.77 -10.50 -5.20
CA ASP A 400 -20.26 -11.88 -5.40
C ASP A 400 -20.07 -12.80 -4.17
N ASP A 401 -19.36 -12.34 -3.13
CA ASP A 401 -19.07 -13.10 -1.90
C ASP A 401 -19.23 -12.24 -0.63
N PRO A 402 -20.49 -11.86 -0.30
CA PRO A 402 -20.78 -10.99 0.83
C PRO A 402 -20.50 -11.67 2.17
N VAL A 403 -20.14 -10.87 3.19
CA VAL A 403 -20.09 -11.37 4.57
C VAL A 403 -21.47 -11.84 4.98
N ARG A 404 -21.55 -13.06 5.52
CA ARG A 404 -22.81 -13.66 6.02
C ARG A 404 -22.86 -13.71 7.53
N VAL A 405 -21.71 -13.93 8.17
CA VAL A 405 -21.61 -14.03 9.63
C VAL A 405 -20.44 -13.18 10.11
N ILE A 406 -20.68 -12.37 11.15
CA ILE A 406 -19.64 -11.77 11.97
C ILE A 406 -19.48 -12.63 13.21
N TYR A 407 -18.29 -13.16 13.47
CA TYR A 407 -18.04 -13.91 14.71
C TYR A 407 -17.24 -13.06 15.70
N HIS A 408 -17.48 -13.24 16.99
CA HIS A 408 -16.60 -12.73 18.04
C HIS A 408 -16.53 -13.71 19.22
N SER A 409 -15.48 -13.60 20.05
CA SER A 409 -15.31 -14.44 21.24
C SER A 409 -15.53 -13.69 22.54
N HIS A 410 -16.02 -14.41 23.54
CA HIS A 410 -16.10 -13.98 24.93
C HIS A 410 -15.19 -14.86 25.81
N PRO A 411 -14.00 -14.35 26.20
CA PRO A 411 -13.12 -15.05 27.13
C PRO A 411 -13.78 -15.20 28.50
N ASP A 412 -13.98 -16.43 28.94
CA ASP A 412 -14.46 -16.77 30.28
C ASP A 412 -15.88 -16.32 30.66
N ALA A 413 -16.74 -15.98 29.69
CA ALA A 413 -18.06 -15.38 29.94
C ALA A 413 -19.28 -16.16 29.42
N GLY A 414 -19.11 -17.14 28.53
CA GLY A 414 -20.22 -17.81 27.85
C GLY A 414 -20.58 -17.21 26.49
N ALA A 415 -21.32 -17.98 25.67
CA ALA A 415 -21.75 -17.57 24.33
C ALA A 415 -23.14 -16.94 24.39
N TYR A 416 -23.21 -15.63 24.60
CA TYR A 416 -24.45 -14.86 24.65
C TYR A 416 -24.29 -13.56 23.88
N PHE A 417 -25.37 -13.05 23.30
CA PHE A 417 -25.39 -11.72 22.68
C PHE A 417 -25.73 -10.70 23.76
N SER A 418 -24.77 -9.87 24.14
CA SER A 418 -24.91 -8.90 25.23
C SER A 418 -25.75 -7.68 24.83
N ASP A 419 -26.23 -6.90 25.80
CA ASP A 419 -26.91 -5.64 25.52
C ASP A 419 -26.00 -4.66 24.75
N GLU A 420 -24.70 -4.76 24.99
CA GLU A 420 -23.69 -3.96 24.29
C GLU A 420 -23.53 -4.41 22.84
N ASP A 421 -23.53 -5.72 22.58
CA ASP A 421 -23.52 -6.26 21.21
C ASP A 421 -24.76 -5.82 20.44
N HIS A 422 -25.92 -5.79 21.10
CA HIS A 422 -27.15 -5.25 20.54
C HIS A 422 -27.04 -3.75 20.19
N ARG A 423 -26.43 -2.94 21.07
CA ARG A 423 -26.24 -1.50 20.81
C ARG A 423 -25.37 -1.22 19.58
N PHE A 424 -24.37 -2.06 19.34
CA PHE A 424 -23.48 -1.91 18.19
C PHE A 424 -24.02 -2.55 16.91
N ALA A 425 -24.80 -3.63 17.03
CA ALA A 425 -25.34 -4.35 15.89
C ALA A 425 -26.71 -3.83 15.41
N VAL A 426 -27.43 -3.04 16.22
CA VAL A 426 -28.77 -2.53 15.92
C VAL A 426 -28.81 -1.00 16.05
N TYR A 427 -29.28 -0.33 15.00
CA TYR A 427 -29.50 1.12 14.98
C TYR A 427 -30.95 1.42 14.64
N GLU A 428 -31.63 2.25 15.43
CA GLU A 428 -33.06 2.59 15.23
C GLU A 428 -34.01 1.39 15.05
N GLY A 429 -33.69 0.25 15.68
CA GLY A 429 -34.50 -0.97 15.62
C GLY A 429 -34.29 -1.81 14.36
N THR A 430 -33.27 -1.53 13.56
CA THR A 430 -32.85 -2.35 12.41
C THR A 430 -31.38 -2.75 12.54
N PRO A 431 -30.96 -3.90 11.96
CA PRO A 431 -29.57 -4.32 12.01
C PRO A 431 -28.69 -3.36 11.20
N VAL A 432 -27.54 -2.98 11.75
CA VAL A 432 -26.56 -2.09 11.09
C VAL A 432 -26.01 -2.74 9.82
N TYR A 433 -25.78 -4.05 9.87
CA TYR A 433 -25.39 -4.86 8.72
C TYR A 433 -26.31 -6.08 8.60
N PRO A 434 -26.64 -6.53 7.37
CA PRO A 434 -27.53 -7.68 7.14
C PRO A 434 -26.78 -9.01 7.32
N VAL A 435 -26.21 -9.22 8.51
CA VAL A 435 -25.38 -10.38 8.86
C VAL A 435 -25.90 -11.04 10.12
N ARG A 436 -25.56 -12.32 10.27
CA ARG A 436 -25.72 -13.07 11.52
C ARG A 436 -24.53 -12.88 12.42
N HIS A 437 -24.70 -13.17 13.70
CA HIS A 437 -23.61 -13.09 14.67
C HIS A 437 -23.33 -14.45 15.30
N LEU A 438 -22.07 -14.88 15.28
CA LEU A 438 -21.62 -16.08 15.99
C LEU A 438 -20.81 -15.68 17.22
N VAL A 439 -21.31 -15.98 18.41
CA VAL A 439 -20.60 -15.70 19.67
C VAL A 439 -19.94 -16.98 20.17
N VAL A 440 -18.63 -16.93 20.44
CA VAL A 440 -17.82 -18.10 20.83
C VAL A 440 -17.40 -18.00 22.29
N ASP A 441 -17.74 -19.00 23.09
CA ASP A 441 -17.27 -19.14 24.47
C ASP A 441 -15.91 -19.84 24.49
N THR A 442 -14.89 -19.15 25.01
CA THR A 442 -13.52 -19.65 25.03
C THR A 442 -12.92 -19.58 26.43
N SER A 443 -12.09 -20.57 26.75
CA SER A 443 -11.19 -20.58 27.90
C SER A 443 -9.73 -20.62 27.39
N ARG A 444 -8.77 -20.71 28.31
CA ARG A 444 -7.34 -20.69 27.99
C ARG A 444 -6.90 -21.75 26.98
N ASP A 445 -7.47 -22.96 27.08
CA ASP A 445 -6.99 -24.12 26.34
C ASP A 445 -8.07 -24.74 25.42
N GLU A 446 -9.32 -24.27 25.50
CA GLU A 446 -10.42 -24.85 24.72
C GLU A 446 -11.56 -23.86 24.38
N VAL A 447 -12.32 -24.20 23.35
CA VAL A 447 -13.62 -23.59 23.04
C VAL A 447 -14.69 -24.46 23.65
N LEU A 448 -15.51 -23.90 24.55
CA LEU A 448 -16.56 -24.65 25.26
C LEU A 448 -17.83 -24.77 24.41
N GLY A 449 -18.07 -23.79 23.53
CA GLY A 449 -19.13 -23.83 22.53
C GLY A 449 -19.37 -22.47 21.90
N SER A 450 -20.37 -22.38 21.04
CA SER A 450 -20.77 -21.13 20.40
C SER A 450 -22.28 -21.08 20.15
N ARG A 451 -22.82 -19.87 19.97
CA ARG A 451 -24.22 -19.65 19.60
C ARG A 451 -24.29 -18.72 18.39
N LEU A 452 -25.12 -19.09 17.42
CA LEU A 452 -25.44 -18.27 16.25
C LEU A 452 -26.74 -17.50 16.50
N PHE A 453 -26.72 -16.22 16.19
CA PHE A 453 -27.82 -15.29 16.37
C PHE A 453 -28.24 -14.70 15.03
N ASP A 454 -29.55 -14.57 14.84
CA ASP A 454 -30.16 -13.92 13.68
C ASP A 454 -31.12 -12.81 14.13
N PHE A 455 -31.33 -11.81 13.28
CA PHE A 455 -32.14 -10.66 13.64
C PHE A 455 -33.64 -10.98 13.57
N ASP A 456 -34.34 -10.86 14.70
CA ASP A 456 -35.80 -10.97 14.76
C ASP A 456 -36.42 -9.58 14.60
N ALA A 457 -37.00 -9.33 13.42
CA ALA A 457 -37.64 -8.05 13.10
C ALA A 457 -38.88 -7.73 13.94
N ALA A 458 -39.57 -8.75 14.49
CA ALA A 458 -40.72 -8.53 15.37
C ALA A 458 -40.28 -8.07 16.77
N LEU A 459 -39.13 -8.54 17.23
CA LEU A 459 -38.55 -8.16 18.53
C LEU A 459 -37.56 -7.00 18.45
N GLY A 460 -37.12 -6.62 17.24
CA GLY A 460 -36.12 -5.58 17.03
C GLY A 460 -34.75 -5.94 17.58
N ARG A 461 -34.41 -7.24 17.69
CA ARG A 461 -33.18 -7.72 18.32
C ARG A 461 -32.71 -9.06 17.75
N TYR A 462 -31.42 -9.35 17.89
CA TYR A 462 -30.84 -10.66 17.60
C TYR A 462 -31.29 -11.74 18.59
N THR A 463 -31.64 -12.94 18.09
CA THR A 463 -32.05 -14.09 18.89
C THR A 463 -31.27 -15.33 18.49
N ALA A 464 -31.02 -16.24 19.44
CA ALA A 464 -30.24 -17.45 19.18
C ALA A 464 -31.04 -18.42 18.29
N ILE A 465 -30.44 -18.82 17.16
CA ILE A 465 -31.03 -19.74 16.17
C ILE A 465 -30.31 -21.08 16.09
N ALA A 466 -29.07 -21.17 16.58
CA ALA A 466 -28.31 -22.41 16.68
C ALA A 466 -27.31 -22.36 17.83
N THR A 467 -27.00 -23.53 18.40
CA THR A 467 -25.94 -23.72 19.40
C THR A 467 -25.02 -24.85 18.94
N PHE A 468 -23.72 -24.62 19.03
CA PHE A 468 -22.69 -25.59 18.68
C PHE A 468 -21.85 -25.90 19.94
N GLY A 469 -21.76 -27.17 20.33
CA GLY A 469 -21.12 -27.56 21.60
C GLY A 469 -21.99 -27.22 22.82
N ALA A 470 -21.34 -27.01 23.98
CA ALA A 470 -22.01 -26.76 25.26
C ALA A 470 -21.42 -25.50 25.94
N PRO A 471 -21.67 -24.30 25.38
CA PRO A 471 -21.12 -23.06 25.93
C PRO A 471 -21.68 -22.79 27.33
N ARG A 472 -20.88 -22.12 28.17
CA ARG A 472 -21.34 -21.65 29.49
C ARG A 472 -22.55 -20.74 29.36
N GLU A 473 -23.43 -20.79 30.35
CA GLU A 473 -24.39 -19.72 30.57
C GLU A 473 -23.65 -18.45 31.00
N LYS A 474 -24.25 -17.29 30.74
CA LYS A 474 -23.67 -15.98 31.06
C LYS A 474 -23.20 -15.96 32.52
N THR A 475 -21.89 -15.91 32.74
CA THR A 475 -21.33 -15.65 34.05
C THR A 475 -21.38 -14.14 34.29
N VAL A 476 -22.34 -13.68 35.10
CA VAL A 476 -22.32 -12.30 35.61
C VAL A 476 -21.07 -12.20 36.48
N PRO A 477 -20.13 -11.27 36.23
CA PRO A 477 -19.02 -11.06 37.15
C PRO A 477 -19.63 -10.73 38.52
N PRO A 478 -19.14 -11.29 39.63
CA PRO A 478 -19.62 -10.89 40.94
C PRO A 478 -19.49 -9.37 41.03
N HIS A 479 -20.61 -8.68 41.27
CA HIS A 479 -20.63 -7.24 41.51
C HIS A 479 -19.55 -6.91 42.53
N VAL A 480 -18.52 -6.18 42.10
CA VAL A 480 -17.66 -5.45 43.04
C VAL A 480 -18.58 -4.39 43.66
N THR A 481 -19.18 -4.76 44.78
CA THR A 481 -19.75 -3.83 45.74
C THR A 481 -18.56 -3.10 46.34
N GLN A 482 -18.38 -1.82 45.99
CA GLN A 482 -17.59 -0.91 46.79
C GLN A 482 -18.54 -0.01 47.56
N GLU A 483 -18.55 -0.24 48.87
CA GLU A 483 -18.89 0.72 49.92
C GLU A 483 -18.02 1.99 49.84
#